data_AF-A0A397RZU8-F1
#
_entry.id   AF-A0A397RZU8-F1
#
_cell.length_a   1.000
_cell.length_b   1.000
_cell.length_c   1.000
_cell.angle_alpha   90.00
_cell.angle_beta   90.00
_cell.angle_gamma   90.00
#
_symmetry.space_group_name_H-M   'P 1'
#
loop_
_entity.id
_entity.type
_entity.pdbx_description
1 polymer ?
#
loop_
_entity_poly.entity_id
_entity_poly.type
_entity_poly.pdbx_seq_one_letter_code
_entity_poly.pdbx_strand_id
1 'polypeptide(L)'
;VFCCVGALAIVNSLHLVDADLLGWWLCERQLKNGGLNGRPEKLEDVCYSWWVLSSLSILGRIHWINKEKLIEFVLSAQDPDDGGIADRPGDMADVFHTLFGITGLSLLGYPDLKLVNPVYCLPEYVVQRIGLAERHHV
;
A
#
# COMPACT_ATOMS: atom_id res chain seq x y z
N VAL A 1 -2.72 1.56 -11.67
CA VAL A 1 -1.69 2.55 -11.24
C VAL A 1 -0.47 1.83 -10.69
N PHE A 2 -0.59 1.09 -9.58
CA PHE A 2 0.48 0.32 -8.95
C PHE A 2 1.42 -0.39 -9.92
N CYS A 3 0.89 -1.24 -10.81
CA CYS A 3 1.73 -2.00 -11.75
C CYS A 3 2.58 -1.10 -12.66
N CYS A 4 2.04 0.01 -13.17
CA CYS A 4 2.77 0.92 -14.05
C CYS A 4 3.83 1.70 -13.28
N VAL A 5 3.51 2.19 -12.09
CA VAL A 5 4.46 2.91 -11.22
C VAL A 5 5.59 1.98 -10.79
N GLY A 6 5.27 0.75 -10.38
CA GLY A 6 6.25 -0.28 -10.06
C GLY A 6 7.12 -0.65 -11.27
N ALA A 7 6.53 -0.84 -12.45
CA ALA A 7 7.30 -1.10 -13.67
C ALA A 7 8.26 0.05 -14.02
N LEU A 8 7.79 1.30 -13.94
CA LEU A 8 8.62 2.49 -14.18
C LEU A 8 9.73 2.64 -13.13
N ALA A 9 9.47 2.28 -11.87
CA ALA A 9 10.53 2.18 -10.86
C ALA A 9 11.58 1.14 -11.28
N ILE A 10 11.15 -0.06 -11.66
CA ILE A 10 12.05 -1.16 -12.07
C ILE A 10 12.97 -0.76 -13.24
N VAL A 11 12.46 0.03 -14.20
CA VAL A 11 13.23 0.49 -15.37
C VAL A 11 13.83 1.90 -15.20
N ASN A 12 13.92 2.41 -13.99
CA ASN A 12 14.48 3.74 -13.66
C ASN A 12 13.89 4.90 -14.51
N SER A 13 12.58 4.86 -14.72
CA SER A 13 11.85 5.80 -15.59
C SER A 13 10.72 6.53 -14.84
N LEU A 14 10.83 6.68 -13.51
CA LEU A 14 9.86 7.43 -12.71
C LEU A 14 9.78 8.92 -13.09
N HIS A 15 10.83 9.48 -13.69
CA HIS A 15 10.86 10.85 -14.19
C HIS A 15 9.83 11.12 -15.31
N LEU A 16 9.24 10.07 -15.91
CA LEU A 16 8.16 10.19 -16.88
C LEU A 16 6.78 10.41 -16.23
N VAL A 17 6.70 10.23 -14.91
CA VAL A 17 5.46 10.39 -14.15
C VAL A 17 5.42 11.79 -13.56
N ASP A 18 4.31 12.50 -13.78
CA ASP A 18 3.97 13.65 -12.95
C ASP A 18 3.58 13.17 -11.55
N ALA A 19 4.56 13.18 -10.64
CA ALA A 19 4.41 12.62 -9.30
C ALA A 19 3.39 13.39 -8.45
N ASP A 20 3.24 14.70 -8.66
CA ASP A 20 2.30 15.52 -7.89
C ASP A 20 0.87 15.35 -8.40
N LEU A 21 0.66 15.35 -9.72
CA LEU A 21 -0.66 15.11 -10.29
C LEU A 21 -1.18 13.71 -9.94
N LEU A 22 -0.33 12.68 -10.10
CA LEU A 22 -0.71 11.31 -9.73
C LEU A 22 -0.84 11.15 -8.21
N GLY A 23 0.06 11.77 -7.44
CA GLY A 23 -0.01 11.80 -5.98
C GLY A 23 -1.34 12.37 -5.48
N TRP A 24 -1.82 13.44 -6.11
CA TRP A 24 -3.11 14.07 -5.77
C TRP A 24 -4.26 13.12 -6.05
N TRP A 25 -4.30 12.53 -7.24
CA TRP A 25 -5.35 11.57 -7.59
C TRP A 25 -5.39 10.36 -6.63
N LEU A 26 -4.21 9.89 -6.19
CA LEU A 26 -4.05 8.79 -5.26
C LEU A 26 -4.45 9.17 -3.82
N CYS A 27 -4.07 10.35 -3.32
CA CYS A 27 -4.45 10.73 -1.95
C CYS A 27 -5.97 10.97 -1.81
N GLU A 28 -6.62 11.45 -2.87
CA GLU A 28 -8.09 11.56 -2.94
C GLU A 28 -8.83 10.22 -2.91
N ARG A 29 -8.11 9.08 -2.92
CA ARG A 29 -8.70 7.77 -2.67
C ARG A 29 -9.06 7.54 -1.20
N GLN A 30 -8.53 8.33 -0.27
CA GLN A 30 -8.82 8.19 1.14
C GLN A 30 -10.23 8.68 1.48
N LEU A 31 -11.05 7.78 2.00
CA LEU A 31 -12.41 8.06 2.43
C LEU A 31 -12.46 8.53 3.89
N LYS A 32 -13.64 9.00 4.30
CA LYS A 32 -13.86 9.53 5.67
C LYS A 32 -13.56 8.53 6.77
N ASN A 33 -13.73 7.23 6.52
CA ASN A 33 -13.40 6.16 7.48
C ASN A 33 -11.92 5.75 7.47
N GLY A 34 -11.08 6.39 6.64
CA GLY A 34 -9.63 6.14 6.59
C GLY A 34 -9.18 5.17 5.49
N GLY A 35 -10.08 4.29 5.03
CA GLY A 35 -9.78 3.35 3.96
C GLY A 35 -9.57 4.01 2.60
N LEU A 36 -8.82 3.35 1.73
CA LEU A 36 -8.58 3.80 0.36
C LEU A 36 -9.50 3.02 -0.58
N ASN A 37 -10.07 3.70 -1.59
CA ASN A 37 -10.77 3.02 -2.69
C ASN A 37 -9.92 2.98 -3.98
N GLY A 38 -10.32 2.14 -4.94
CA GLY A 38 -9.56 2.00 -6.19
C GLY A 38 -9.80 3.12 -7.20
N ARG A 39 -10.90 3.86 -7.06
CA ARG A 39 -11.34 4.92 -7.97
C ARG A 39 -12.49 5.73 -7.34
N PRO A 40 -12.80 6.93 -7.86
CA PRO A 40 -13.94 7.73 -7.39
C PRO A 40 -15.25 6.93 -7.38
N GLU A 41 -16.13 7.29 -6.43
CA GLU A 41 -17.47 6.72 -6.26
C GLU A 41 -17.48 5.20 -5.97
N LYS A 42 -16.42 4.68 -5.34
CA LYS A 42 -16.35 3.30 -4.86
C LYS A 42 -16.08 3.23 -3.37
N LEU A 43 -16.47 2.10 -2.79
CA LEU A 43 -16.13 1.74 -1.43
C LEU A 43 -14.62 1.47 -1.32
N GLU A 44 -14.14 1.66 -0.11
CA GLU A 44 -12.82 1.26 0.34
C GLU A 44 -12.62 -0.26 0.36
N ASP A 45 -11.37 -0.66 0.31
CA ASP A 45 -10.95 -2.05 0.34
C ASP A 45 -9.51 -2.13 0.84
N VAL A 46 -9.21 -3.11 1.70
CA VAL A 46 -7.84 -3.36 2.20
C VAL A 46 -6.84 -3.57 1.05
N CYS A 47 -7.22 -4.17 -0.08
CA CYS A 47 -6.27 -4.34 -1.19
C CYS A 47 -5.85 -2.99 -1.81
N TYR A 48 -6.73 -1.99 -1.82
CA TYR A 48 -6.40 -0.63 -2.26
C TYR A 48 -5.53 0.10 -1.24
N SER A 49 -5.63 -0.23 0.05
CA SER A 49 -4.69 0.23 1.08
C SER A 49 -3.25 -0.14 0.75
N TRP A 50 -3.01 -1.26 0.06
CA TRP A 50 -1.68 -1.57 -0.48
C TRP A 50 -1.41 -0.85 -1.80
N TRP A 51 -2.24 -1.02 -2.84
CA TRP A 51 -1.93 -0.53 -4.19
C TRP A 51 -1.79 0.99 -4.30
N VAL A 52 -2.61 1.74 -3.56
CA VAL A 52 -2.55 3.20 -3.55
C VAL A 52 -1.37 3.66 -2.69
N LEU A 53 -1.20 3.08 -1.51
CA LEU A 53 -0.12 3.45 -0.59
C LEU A 53 1.28 3.15 -1.14
N SER A 54 1.47 1.99 -1.75
CA SER A 54 2.75 1.62 -2.39
C SER A 54 3.08 2.55 -3.55
N SER A 55 2.08 2.92 -4.35
CA SER A 55 2.25 3.93 -5.40
C SER A 55 2.64 5.29 -4.82
N LEU A 56 1.97 5.74 -3.76
CA LEU A 56 2.33 6.98 -3.05
C LEU A 56 3.74 6.91 -2.44
N SER A 57 4.14 5.76 -1.91
CA SER A 57 5.48 5.55 -1.34
C SER A 57 6.56 5.63 -2.43
N ILE A 58 6.37 4.98 -3.58
CA ILE A 58 7.30 5.04 -4.71
C ILE A 58 7.44 6.48 -5.25
N LEU A 59 6.37 7.27 -5.19
CA LEU A 59 6.38 8.67 -5.62
C LEU A 59 6.83 9.66 -4.52
N GLY A 60 7.16 9.18 -3.31
CA GLY A 60 7.53 10.04 -2.18
C GLY A 60 6.37 10.89 -1.63
N ARG A 61 5.11 10.48 -1.85
CA ARG A 61 3.88 11.20 -1.47
C ARG A 61 3.05 10.52 -0.39
N ILE A 62 3.61 9.54 0.31
CA ILE A 62 2.90 8.82 1.40
C ILE A 62 2.36 9.76 2.50
N HIS A 63 2.97 10.92 2.69
CA HIS A 63 2.57 11.92 3.68
C HIS A 63 1.31 12.72 3.29
N TRP A 64 0.75 12.51 2.10
CA TRP A 64 -0.47 13.18 1.62
C TRP A 64 -1.76 12.53 2.12
N ILE A 65 -1.67 11.36 2.75
CA ILE A 65 -2.81 10.69 3.38
C ILE A 65 -2.66 10.71 4.91
N ASN A 66 -3.78 10.55 5.61
CA ASN A 66 -3.78 10.32 7.05
C ASN A 66 -3.41 8.86 7.34
N LYS A 67 -2.22 8.63 7.89
CA LYS A 67 -1.68 7.28 8.14
C LYS A 67 -2.43 6.58 9.26
N GLU A 68 -2.72 7.30 10.33
CA GLU A 68 -3.36 6.77 11.54
C GLU A 68 -4.74 6.20 11.22
N LYS A 69 -5.54 6.94 10.45
CA LYS A 69 -6.87 6.48 10.02
C LYS A 69 -6.81 5.29 9.06
N LEU A 70 -5.77 5.20 8.21
CA LEU A 70 -5.60 4.03 7.35
C LEU A 70 -5.21 2.79 8.15
N ILE A 71 -4.35 2.95 9.18
CA ILE A 71 -4.03 1.87 10.13
C ILE A 71 -5.31 1.40 10.82
N GLU A 72 -6.11 2.31 11.37
CA GLU A 72 -7.38 2.00 12.03
C GLU A 72 -8.33 1.22 11.11
N PHE A 73 -8.46 1.65 9.84
CA PHE A 73 -9.27 0.94 8.86
C PHE A 73 -8.79 -0.49 8.60
N VAL A 74 -7.49 -0.69 8.35
CA VAL A 74 -6.96 -2.04 8.05
C VAL A 74 -7.11 -2.97 9.26
N LEU A 75 -6.85 -2.47 10.48
CA LEU A 75 -7.04 -3.26 11.70
C LEU A 75 -8.52 -3.61 11.94
N SER A 76 -9.45 -2.73 11.55
CA SER A 76 -10.89 -2.99 11.69
C SER A 76 -11.40 -4.12 10.78
N ALA A 77 -10.64 -4.52 9.77
CA ALA A 77 -10.94 -5.63 8.86
C ALA A 77 -10.35 -6.98 9.30
N GLN A 78 -9.74 -7.05 10.50
CA GLN A 78 -9.26 -8.32 11.07
C GLN A 78 -10.42 -9.19 11.55
N ASP A 79 -10.32 -10.49 11.33
CA ASP A 79 -11.20 -11.47 11.99
C ASP A 79 -10.66 -11.75 13.41
N PRO A 80 -11.42 -11.45 14.48
CA PRO A 80 -10.96 -11.63 15.85
C PRO A 80 -10.95 -13.09 16.32
N ASP A 81 -11.70 -13.98 15.65
CA ASP A 81 -11.90 -15.36 16.08
C ASP A 81 -10.96 -16.30 15.31
N ASP A 82 -10.89 -16.16 13.99
CA ASP A 82 -10.12 -17.05 13.10
C ASP A 82 -8.82 -16.40 12.56
N GLY A 83 -8.64 -15.09 12.76
CA GLY A 83 -7.51 -14.34 12.24
C GLY A 83 -7.59 -14.08 10.73
N GLY A 84 -6.54 -13.44 10.19
CA GLY A 84 -6.54 -12.93 8.82
C GLY A 84 -7.21 -11.56 8.71
N ILE A 85 -7.23 -11.03 7.49
CA ILE A 85 -7.79 -9.71 7.17
C ILE A 85 -8.69 -9.86 5.93
N ALA A 86 -9.89 -9.29 6.00
CA ALA A 86 -10.84 -9.21 4.90
C ALA A 86 -10.66 -7.94 4.07
N ASP A 87 -11.44 -7.77 3.02
CA ASP A 87 -11.49 -6.53 2.24
C ASP A 87 -12.11 -5.37 3.02
N ARG A 88 -13.10 -5.65 3.88
CA ARG A 88 -13.76 -4.68 4.79
C ARG A 88 -14.17 -5.32 6.12
N PRO A 89 -14.48 -4.52 7.15
CA PRO A 89 -14.97 -5.02 8.44
C PRO A 89 -16.22 -5.88 8.30
N GLY A 90 -16.17 -7.09 8.84
CA GLY A 90 -17.28 -8.05 8.85
C GLY A 90 -17.40 -8.93 7.60
N ASP A 91 -16.59 -8.69 6.57
CA ASP A 91 -16.46 -9.60 5.42
C ASP A 91 -15.54 -10.79 5.77
N MET A 92 -15.51 -11.83 4.93
CA MET A 92 -14.71 -13.04 5.18
C MET A 92 -13.22 -12.80 4.89
N ALA A 93 -12.35 -13.14 5.84
CA ALA A 93 -10.92 -13.02 5.65
C ALA A 93 -10.38 -13.98 4.58
N ASP A 94 -9.35 -13.55 3.86
CA ASP A 94 -8.63 -14.39 2.90
C ASP A 94 -7.14 -14.07 2.86
N VAL A 95 -6.35 -14.95 2.23
CA VAL A 95 -4.88 -14.81 2.16
C VAL A 95 -4.43 -13.60 1.36
N PHE A 96 -5.25 -13.11 0.43
CA PHE A 96 -4.92 -12.00 -0.45
C PHE A 96 -5.06 -10.66 0.28
N HIS A 97 -6.18 -10.44 0.95
CA HIS A 97 -6.40 -9.26 1.79
C HIS A 97 -5.53 -9.30 3.04
N THR A 98 -5.25 -10.50 3.59
CA THR A 98 -4.26 -10.66 4.67
C THR A 98 -2.88 -10.19 4.25
N LEU A 99 -2.40 -10.60 3.07
CA LEU A 99 -1.11 -10.12 2.55
C LEU A 99 -1.10 -8.58 2.45
N PHE A 100 -2.10 -8.00 1.78
CA PHE A 100 -2.11 -6.56 1.53
C PHE A 100 -2.40 -5.69 2.75
N GLY A 101 -3.14 -6.20 3.72
CA GLY A 101 -3.30 -5.55 5.01
C GLY A 101 -1.97 -5.51 5.77
N ILE A 102 -1.28 -6.65 5.88
CA ILE A 102 0.01 -6.72 6.58
C ILE A 102 1.10 -5.88 5.89
N THR A 103 1.19 -5.92 4.56
CA THR A 103 2.17 -5.10 3.84
C THR A 103 1.82 -3.62 3.86
N GLY A 104 0.52 -3.27 3.84
CA GLY A 104 0.05 -1.90 4.06
C GLY A 104 0.46 -1.38 5.45
N LEU A 105 0.21 -2.14 6.50
CA LEU A 105 0.62 -1.81 7.88
C LEU A 105 2.14 -1.66 8.00
N SER A 106 2.91 -2.57 7.42
CA SER A 106 4.38 -2.49 7.37
C SER A 106 4.85 -1.18 6.73
N LEU A 107 4.28 -0.82 5.59
CA LEU A 107 4.65 0.39 4.86
C LEU A 107 4.23 1.69 5.58
N LEU A 108 3.20 1.63 6.44
CA LEU A 108 2.78 2.71 7.33
C LEU A 108 3.66 2.83 8.58
N GLY A 109 4.54 1.87 8.84
CA GLY A 109 5.40 1.84 10.03
C GLY A 109 4.72 1.28 11.27
N TYR A 110 3.71 0.42 11.09
CA TYR A 110 3.09 -0.30 12.22
C TYR A 110 4.16 -1.17 12.93
N PRO A 111 4.19 -1.17 14.28
CA PRO A 111 5.24 -1.83 15.05
C PRO A 111 5.32 -3.34 14.78
N ASP A 112 6.49 -3.91 15.05
CA ASP A 112 6.78 -5.35 14.98
C ASP A 112 6.61 -6.01 13.60
N LEU A 113 6.39 -5.23 12.55
CA LEU A 113 6.39 -5.70 11.17
C LEU A 113 7.74 -5.44 10.49
N LYS A 114 8.22 -6.43 9.72
CA LYS A 114 9.40 -6.24 8.87
C LYS A 114 9.06 -5.27 7.75
N LEU A 115 10.04 -4.43 7.38
CA LEU A 115 9.92 -3.52 6.24
C LEU A 115 9.61 -4.30 4.96
N VAL A 116 8.64 -3.78 4.20
CA VAL A 116 8.26 -4.28 2.88
C VAL A 116 8.72 -3.30 1.80
N ASN A 117 9.20 -3.85 0.69
CA ASN A 117 9.53 -3.07 -0.48
C ASN A 117 8.25 -2.69 -1.25
N PRO A 118 7.98 -1.41 -1.49
CA PRO A 118 6.74 -0.96 -2.13
C PRO A 118 6.67 -1.33 -3.63
N VAL A 119 7.81 -1.59 -4.29
CA VAL A 119 7.83 -1.99 -5.71
C VAL A 119 7.49 -3.47 -5.88
N TYR A 120 8.06 -4.33 -5.02
CA TYR A 120 7.98 -5.79 -5.19
C TYR A 120 6.96 -6.49 -4.29
N CYS A 121 6.40 -5.81 -3.28
CA CYS A 121 5.56 -6.46 -2.25
C CYS A 121 6.29 -7.64 -1.56
N LEU A 122 7.59 -7.46 -1.31
CA LEU A 122 8.44 -8.47 -0.68
C LEU A 122 9.16 -7.85 0.53
N PRO A 123 9.56 -8.63 1.54
CA PRO A 123 10.38 -8.11 2.62
C PRO A 123 11.67 -7.47 2.10
N GLU A 124 12.01 -6.30 2.62
CA GLU A 124 13.14 -5.49 2.12
C GLU A 124 14.46 -6.28 2.16
N TYR A 125 14.69 -7.05 3.23
CA TYR A 125 15.88 -7.89 3.37
C TYR A 125 15.99 -8.98 2.27
N VAL A 126 14.87 -9.45 1.73
CA VAL A 126 14.87 -10.42 0.62
C VAL A 126 15.28 -9.73 -0.66
N VAL A 127 14.71 -8.56 -0.94
CA VAL A 127 15.02 -7.73 -2.12
C VAL A 127 16.51 -7.37 -2.16
N GLN A 128 17.08 -7.01 -1.01
CA GLN A 128 18.52 -6.76 -0.85
C GLN A 128 19.34 -8.03 -1.10
N ARG A 129 18.99 -9.15 -0.46
CA ARG A 129 19.71 -10.43 -0.59
C ARG A 129 19.80 -10.92 -2.03
N ILE A 130 18.79 -10.67 -2.85
CA ILE A 130 18.77 -11.09 -4.27
C ILE A 130 19.27 -10.01 -5.24
N GLY A 131 19.82 -8.90 -4.74
CA GLY A 131 20.45 -7.86 -5.57
C GLY A 131 19.46 -7.00 -6.37
N LEU A 132 18.21 -6.87 -5.92
CA LEU A 132 17.21 -6.01 -6.55
C LEU A 132 17.21 -4.57 -6.00
N ALA A 133 17.75 -4.34 -4.80
CA ALA A 133 17.72 -3.03 -4.13
C ALA A 133 18.67 -1.99 -4.76
N GLU A 134 19.84 -2.41 -5.25
CA GLU A 134 20.90 -1.51 -5.77
C GLU A 134 20.57 -0.84 -7.10
N ARG A 135 19.39 -1.12 -7.69
CA ARG A 135 18.97 -0.56 -8.99
C ARG A 135 18.00 0.63 -8.84
N HIS A 136 17.58 0.97 -7.63
CA HIS A 136 16.49 1.91 -7.37
C HIS A 136 16.86 2.89 -6.25
N HIS A 137 17.34 4.08 -6.60
CA HIS A 137 17.33 5.21 -5.66
C HIS A 137 15.96 5.87 -5.77
N VAL A 138 15.03 5.44 -4.91
CA VAL A 138 13.77 6.17 -4.64
C VAL A 138 14.03 7.15 -3.50
#